data_AF-A0A1A8PCP4-F1
#
_entry.id   AF-A0A1A8PCP4-F1
#
_cell.length_a   1.000
_cell.length_b   1.000
_cell.length_c   1.000
_cell.angle_alpha   90.00
_cell.angle_beta   90.00
_cell.angle_gamma   90.00
#
_symmetry.space_group_name_H-M   'P 1'
#
loop_
_entity.id
_entity.type
_entity.pdbx_description
1 polymer ?
#
loop_
_entity_poly.entity_id
_entity_poly.type
_entity_poly.pdbx_seq_one_letter_code
_entity_poly.pdbx_strand_id
1 'polypeptide(L)'
;MCVLASAAMDKDSAVLQGAFLQADQLCLPSSLSQMQKADWSRVKLPILQALRDICGLSDQPSLPALTWQKKIVCVVWLKLMSREAEEDVEKEWRDNPFFSLQNGLPEVSRVVLLELVKSLSAAPVFARLLLCLPQQQICTELQMLAEHLRMDPNP
;
A
#
# COMPACT_ATOMS: atom_id res chain seq x y z
N MET A 1 26.81 11.23 1.62
CA MET A 1 26.30 12.11 0.55
C MET A 1 24.80 12.20 0.69
N CYS A 2 24.32 13.24 1.37
CA CYS A 2 22.90 13.60 1.45
C CYS A 2 22.45 14.07 0.08
N VAL A 3 21.63 13.28 -0.59
CA VAL A 3 20.77 13.82 -1.64
C VAL A 3 19.52 14.29 -0.90
N LEU A 4 19.48 15.58 -0.60
CA LEU A 4 18.22 16.30 -0.40
C LEU A 4 17.47 16.24 -1.72
N ALA A 5 16.77 15.13 -1.95
CA ALA A 5 15.77 15.05 -3.01
C ALA A 5 14.56 15.83 -2.51
N SER A 6 14.42 17.03 -3.07
CA SER A 6 13.24 17.89 -3.06
C SER A 6 11.95 17.19 -2.60
N ALA A 7 11.28 17.80 -1.60
CA ALA A 7 9.90 17.50 -1.19
C ALA A 7 8.85 17.87 -2.26
N ALA A 8 9.23 17.89 -3.54
CA ALA A 8 8.30 18.05 -4.65
C ALA A 8 7.67 16.68 -4.95
N MET A 9 6.34 16.64 -4.83
CA MET A 9 5.54 15.49 -5.25
C MET A 9 5.83 15.17 -6.72
N ASP A 10 6.36 13.98 -7.00
CA ASP A 10 6.56 13.53 -8.37
C ASP A 10 5.20 13.22 -9.03
N LYS A 11 5.11 13.41 -10.36
CA LYS A 11 3.87 13.22 -11.13
C LYS A 11 3.24 11.84 -10.89
N ASP A 12 4.07 10.81 -10.77
CA ASP A 12 3.63 9.43 -10.63
C ASP A 12 2.97 9.21 -9.26
N SER A 13 3.50 9.83 -8.21
CA SER A 13 2.93 9.84 -6.86
C SER A 13 1.54 10.48 -6.86
N ALA A 14 1.35 11.58 -7.60
CA ALA A 14 0.06 12.25 -7.73
C ALA A 14 -0.98 11.37 -8.46
N VAL A 15 -0.56 10.71 -9.55
CA VAL A 15 -1.41 9.76 -10.29
C VAL A 15 -1.86 8.62 -9.38
N LEU A 16 -0.95 8.09 -8.58
CA LEU A 16 -1.25 7.00 -7.66
C LEU A 16 -2.20 7.43 -6.53
N GLN A 17 -2.02 8.61 -5.96
CA GLN A 17 -2.95 9.16 -4.96
C GLN A 17 -4.36 9.32 -5.55
N GLY A 18 -4.46 9.88 -6.76
CA GLY A 18 -5.73 9.99 -7.48
C GLY A 18 -6.40 8.64 -7.68
N ALA A 19 -5.62 7.59 -8.00
CA ALA A 19 -6.13 6.24 -8.19
C ALA A 19 -6.66 5.62 -6.89
N PHE A 20 -6.00 5.83 -5.75
CA PHE A 20 -6.50 5.38 -4.45
C PHE A 20 -7.76 6.17 -4.02
N LEU A 21 -7.82 7.48 -4.27
CA LEU A 21 -9.03 8.27 -4.01
C LEU A 21 -10.21 7.81 -4.87
N GLN A 22 -9.97 7.50 -6.15
CA GLN A 22 -11.00 6.93 -7.01
C GLN A 22 -11.46 5.54 -6.51
N ALA A 23 -10.52 4.71 -6.05
CA ALA A 23 -10.85 3.42 -5.44
C ALA A 23 -11.70 3.58 -4.17
N ASP A 24 -11.41 4.58 -3.33
CA ASP A 24 -12.22 4.93 -2.14
C ASP A 24 -13.64 5.35 -2.51
N GLN A 25 -13.80 6.13 -3.59
CA GLN A 25 -15.13 6.50 -4.09
C GLN A 25 -15.94 5.29 -4.58
N LEU A 26 -15.29 4.22 -5.06
CA LEU A 26 -15.97 2.97 -5.43
C LEU A 26 -16.41 2.12 -4.22
N CYS A 27 -15.98 2.50 -3.01
CA CYS A 27 -16.40 1.89 -1.76
C CYS A 27 -17.65 2.54 -1.14
N LEU A 28 -18.13 3.67 -1.69
CA LEU A 28 -19.28 4.39 -1.12
C LEU A 28 -20.53 3.50 -0.98
N PRO A 29 -21.28 3.62 0.14
CA PRO A 29 -21.14 4.64 1.20
C PRO A 29 -20.05 4.35 2.25
N SER A 30 -19.33 3.23 2.15
CA SER A 30 -18.20 2.88 3.02
C SER A 30 -16.89 3.51 2.53
N SER A 31 -15.75 3.03 3.04
CA SER A 31 -14.39 3.46 2.65
C SER A 31 -13.47 2.28 2.36
N LEU A 32 -12.31 2.55 1.77
CA LEU A 32 -11.22 1.57 1.61
C LEU A 32 -10.76 0.97 2.94
N SER A 33 -10.82 1.74 4.03
CA SER A 33 -10.50 1.25 5.38
C SER A 33 -11.50 0.25 5.94
N GLN A 34 -12.69 0.12 5.34
CA GLN A 34 -13.73 -0.85 5.70
C GLN A 34 -13.95 -1.94 4.63
N MET A 35 -13.18 -1.90 3.54
CA MET A 35 -13.32 -2.80 2.40
C MET A 35 -13.17 -4.27 2.82
N GLN A 36 -14.06 -5.13 2.30
CA GLN A 36 -13.95 -6.58 2.46
C GLN A 36 -13.16 -7.20 1.30
N LYS A 37 -12.63 -8.40 1.51
CA LYS A 37 -11.82 -9.11 0.50
C LYS A 37 -12.57 -9.30 -0.84
N ALA A 38 -13.87 -9.57 -0.79
CA ALA A 38 -14.71 -9.74 -1.98
C ALA A 38 -14.84 -8.46 -2.83
N ASP A 39 -14.80 -7.28 -2.18
CA ASP A 39 -14.94 -5.99 -2.85
C ASP A 39 -13.71 -5.64 -3.70
N TRP A 40 -12.55 -6.26 -3.43
CA TRP A 40 -11.30 -5.99 -4.15
C TRP A 40 -11.45 -6.13 -5.66
N SER A 41 -12.27 -7.08 -6.13
CA SER A 41 -12.54 -7.29 -7.56
C SER A 41 -13.07 -6.04 -8.26
N ARG A 42 -13.90 -5.24 -7.58
CA ARG A 42 -14.48 -3.98 -8.06
C ARG A 42 -13.53 -2.79 -7.88
N VAL A 43 -12.79 -2.78 -6.78
CA VAL A 43 -12.05 -1.59 -6.30
C VAL A 43 -10.61 -1.52 -6.84
N LYS A 44 -10.01 -2.66 -7.21
CA LYS A 44 -8.59 -2.74 -7.60
C LYS A 44 -8.22 -2.01 -8.89
N LEU A 45 -9.17 -1.84 -9.81
CA LEU A 45 -8.86 -1.45 -11.19
C LEU A 45 -8.14 -0.09 -11.30
N PRO A 46 -8.61 1.00 -10.66
CA PRO A 46 -7.91 2.29 -10.71
C PRO A 46 -6.46 2.18 -10.19
N ILE A 47 -6.27 1.49 -9.07
CA ILE A 47 -4.95 1.32 -8.43
C ILE A 47 -4.00 0.54 -9.34
N LEU A 48 -4.44 -0.62 -9.84
CA LEU A 48 -3.59 -1.47 -10.67
C LEU A 48 -3.29 -0.84 -12.03
N GLN A 49 -4.22 -0.08 -12.60
CA GLN A 49 -3.99 0.64 -13.85
C GLN A 49 -2.97 1.77 -13.65
N ALA A 50 -3.10 2.58 -12.60
CA ALA A 50 -2.11 3.61 -12.28
C ALA A 50 -0.72 3.00 -12.06
N LEU A 51 -0.63 1.89 -11.33
CA LEU A 51 0.64 1.18 -11.14
C LEU A 51 1.20 0.65 -12.46
N ARG A 52 0.37 0.14 -13.37
CA ARG A 52 0.81 -0.28 -14.71
C ARG A 52 1.39 0.90 -15.50
N ASP A 53 0.72 2.04 -15.46
CA ASP A 53 1.12 3.24 -16.20
C ASP A 53 2.43 3.82 -15.64
N ILE A 54 2.60 3.83 -14.32
CA ILE A 54 3.80 4.32 -13.63
C ILE A 54 4.98 3.37 -13.79
N CYS A 55 4.75 2.07 -13.57
CA CYS A 55 5.80 1.06 -13.62
C CYS A 55 6.21 0.73 -15.05
N GLY A 56 5.40 1.11 -16.05
CA GLY A 56 5.52 0.62 -17.41
C GLY A 56 5.56 -0.90 -17.43
N LEU A 57 4.60 -1.56 -16.74
CA LEU A 57 4.49 -3.02 -16.69
C LEU A 57 4.25 -3.57 -18.10
N SER A 58 5.33 -3.75 -18.88
CA SER A 58 5.39 -4.62 -20.04
C SER A 58 5.67 -6.05 -19.56
N ASP A 59 5.64 -7.01 -20.48
CA ASP A 59 5.81 -8.45 -20.18
C ASP A 59 7.17 -8.81 -19.53
N GLN A 60 8.12 -7.86 -19.42
CA GLN A 60 9.35 -8.04 -18.64
C GLN A 60 9.49 -6.97 -17.54
N PRO A 61 9.68 -7.37 -16.26
CA PRO A 61 9.80 -6.42 -15.17
C PRO A 61 11.08 -5.59 -15.30
N SER A 62 10.91 -4.29 -15.56
CA SER A 62 12.00 -3.32 -15.55
C SER A 62 12.44 -3.01 -14.10
N LEU A 63 13.68 -2.56 -13.91
CA LEU A 63 14.16 -2.12 -12.59
C LEU A 63 13.28 -1.00 -11.97
N PRO A 64 12.77 -0.02 -12.76
CA PRO A 64 11.78 0.95 -12.29
C PRO A 64 10.48 0.31 -11.79
N ALA A 65 9.96 -0.72 -12.49
CA ALA A 65 8.73 -1.41 -12.09
C ALA A 65 8.87 -2.07 -10.71
N LEU A 66 9.97 -2.80 -10.49
CA LEU A 66 10.25 -3.44 -9.21
C LEU A 66 10.45 -2.41 -8.08
N THR A 67 10.99 -1.23 -8.40
CA THR A 67 11.17 -0.14 -7.45
C THR A 67 9.83 0.45 -7.01
N TRP A 68 8.94 0.72 -7.96
CA TRP A 68 7.60 1.25 -7.66
C TRP A 68 6.70 0.23 -6.96
N GLN A 69 6.78 -1.05 -7.34
CA GLN A 69 6.11 -2.14 -6.62
C GLN A 69 6.52 -2.18 -5.14
N LYS A 70 7.82 -2.11 -4.85
CA LYS A 70 8.32 -2.03 -3.47
C LYS A 70 7.83 -0.76 -2.78
N LYS A 71 7.97 0.39 -3.45
CA LYS A 71 7.58 1.71 -2.92
C LYS A 71 6.12 1.69 -2.48
N ILE A 72 5.19 1.24 -3.31
CA ILE A 72 3.76 1.28 -2.95
C ILE A 72 3.40 0.33 -1.81
N VAL A 73 3.97 -0.87 -1.77
CA VAL A 73 3.74 -1.80 -0.65
C VAL A 73 4.27 -1.19 0.65
N CYS A 74 5.45 -0.56 0.63
CA CYS A 74 6.00 0.13 1.80
C CYS A 74 5.13 1.32 2.24
N VAL A 75 4.66 2.14 1.30
CA VAL A 75 3.81 3.31 1.59
C VAL A 75 2.50 2.89 2.25
N VAL A 76 1.80 1.89 1.69
CA VAL A 76 0.53 1.40 2.24
C VAL A 76 0.74 0.73 3.59
N TRP A 77 1.83 -0.03 3.74
CA TRP A 77 2.22 -0.60 5.03
C TRP A 77 2.46 0.49 6.09
N LEU A 78 3.25 1.51 5.76
CA LEU A 78 3.51 2.64 6.67
C LEU A 78 2.23 3.38 7.02
N LYS A 79 1.37 3.69 6.04
CA LYS A 79 0.06 4.32 6.28
C LYS A 79 -0.76 3.56 7.34
N LEU A 80 -0.76 2.24 7.26
CA LEU A 80 -1.47 1.37 8.20
C LEU A 80 -0.83 1.40 9.60
N MET A 81 0.49 1.25 9.68
CA MET A 81 1.22 1.20 10.96
C MET A 81 1.21 2.55 11.69
N SER A 82 1.43 3.66 10.99
CA SER A 82 1.41 5.01 11.56
C SER A 82 0.07 5.33 12.23
N ARG A 83 -1.03 4.89 11.60
CA ARG A 83 -2.38 5.03 12.14
C ARG A 83 -2.56 4.27 13.46
N GLU A 84 -1.99 3.08 13.57
CA GLU A 84 -2.13 2.22 14.74
C GLU A 84 -1.23 2.62 15.91
N ALA A 85 -0.07 3.17 15.59
CA ALA A 85 0.87 3.70 16.56
C ALA A 85 0.51 5.12 17.04
N GLU A 86 -0.56 5.73 16.50
CA GLU A 86 -0.96 7.12 16.77
C GLU A 86 0.22 8.09 16.66
N GLU A 87 1.05 7.91 15.62
CA GLU A 87 2.30 8.67 15.48
C GLU A 87 2.06 10.18 15.31
N ASP A 88 2.96 10.98 15.88
CA ASP A 88 2.93 12.44 15.77
C ASP A 88 3.28 12.87 14.34
N VAL A 89 2.32 13.52 13.69
CA VAL A 89 2.43 14.05 12.33
C VAL A 89 3.64 14.96 12.16
N GLU A 90 4.00 15.77 13.18
CA GLU A 90 5.16 16.68 13.15
C GLU A 90 6.51 15.95 13.10
N LYS A 91 6.55 14.74 13.65
CA LYS A 91 7.72 13.87 13.57
C LYS A 91 7.74 13.08 12.27
N GLU A 92 6.59 12.58 11.83
CA GLU A 92 6.47 11.82 10.58
C GLU A 92 6.91 12.64 9.36
N TRP A 93 6.47 13.89 9.21
CA TRP A 93 6.82 14.65 7.99
C TRP A 93 8.30 14.92 7.83
N ARG A 94 9.04 14.96 8.95
CA ARG A 94 10.48 15.20 8.96
C ARG A 94 11.27 13.94 8.64
N ASP A 95 10.87 12.81 9.22
CA ASP A 95 11.66 11.59 9.23
C ASP A 95 11.21 10.57 8.17
N ASN A 96 10.00 10.70 7.63
CA ASN A 96 9.42 9.76 6.68
C ASN A 96 9.61 10.23 5.22
N PRO A 97 10.47 9.56 4.43
CA PRO A 97 10.69 9.92 3.03
C PRO A 97 9.46 9.68 2.12
N PHE A 98 8.45 8.95 2.61
CA PHE A 98 7.21 8.70 1.90
C PHE A 98 6.06 9.64 2.31
N PHE A 99 6.29 10.57 3.24
CA PHE A 99 5.24 11.38 3.87
C PHE A 99 4.29 12.02 2.86
N SER A 100 4.81 12.69 1.82
CA SER A 100 3.96 13.36 0.83
C SER A 100 3.03 12.40 0.08
N LEU A 101 3.53 11.22 -0.28
CA LEU A 101 2.75 10.19 -0.96
C LEU A 101 1.76 9.53 0.02
N GLN A 102 2.23 9.12 1.20
CA GLN A 102 1.44 8.47 2.24
C GLN A 102 0.27 9.33 2.72
N ASN A 103 0.47 10.62 2.94
CA ASN A 103 -0.59 11.49 3.47
C ASN A 103 -1.72 11.76 2.50
N GLY A 104 -1.44 11.80 1.20
CA GLY A 104 -2.50 11.95 0.19
C GLY A 104 -3.25 10.65 -0.12
N LEU A 105 -2.88 9.51 0.49
CA LEU A 105 -3.71 8.31 0.41
C LEU A 105 -4.90 8.42 1.37
N PRO A 106 -6.09 7.94 0.96
CA PRO A 106 -7.20 7.72 1.88
C PRO A 106 -6.81 6.70 2.96
N GLU A 107 -7.65 6.59 3.99
CA GLU A 107 -7.47 5.56 5.02
C GLU A 107 -7.62 4.17 4.41
N VAL A 108 -6.68 3.28 4.74
CA VAL A 108 -6.60 1.91 4.20
C VAL A 108 -6.71 0.88 5.30
N SER A 109 -7.06 -0.35 4.92
CA SER A 109 -7.14 -1.50 5.82
C SER A 109 -6.06 -2.54 5.51
N ARG A 110 -5.85 -3.48 6.42
CA ARG A 110 -5.02 -4.68 6.17
C ARG A 110 -5.49 -5.47 4.96
N VAL A 111 -6.80 -5.55 4.73
CA VAL A 111 -7.36 -6.24 3.56
C VAL A 111 -6.85 -5.60 2.27
N VAL A 112 -6.85 -4.27 2.17
CA VAL A 112 -6.32 -3.54 1.01
C VAL A 112 -4.83 -3.85 0.80
N LEU A 113 -4.03 -3.80 1.86
CA LEU A 113 -2.60 -4.11 1.80
C LEU A 113 -2.35 -5.54 1.31
N LEU A 114 -3.05 -6.54 1.86
CA LEU A 114 -2.87 -7.95 1.51
C LEU A 114 -3.32 -8.25 0.07
N GLU A 115 -4.46 -7.71 -0.35
CA GLU A 115 -4.94 -7.87 -1.72
C GLU A 115 -4.08 -7.12 -2.74
N LEU A 116 -3.48 -5.98 -2.36
CA LEU A 116 -2.49 -5.29 -3.17
C LEU A 116 -1.21 -6.11 -3.32
N VAL A 117 -0.67 -6.64 -2.21
CA VAL A 117 0.51 -7.52 -2.22
C VAL A 117 0.27 -8.73 -3.11
N LYS A 118 -0.92 -9.36 -3.01
CA LYS A 118 -1.33 -10.47 -3.86
C LYS A 118 -1.39 -10.07 -5.34
N SER A 119 -2.05 -8.95 -5.65
CA SER A 119 -2.24 -8.49 -7.04
C SER A 119 -0.93 -8.10 -7.73
N LEU A 120 0.06 -7.66 -6.96
CA LEU A 120 1.38 -7.29 -7.44
C LEU A 120 2.41 -8.43 -7.34
N SER A 121 2.03 -9.62 -6.86
CA SER A 121 2.98 -10.71 -6.56
C SER A 121 4.14 -10.26 -5.66
N ALA A 122 3.86 -9.38 -4.69
CA ALA A 122 4.85 -8.68 -3.87
C ALA A 122 5.12 -9.38 -2.51
N ALA A 123 4.78 -10.66 -2.36
CA ALA A 123 4.99 -11.42 -1.12
C ALA A 123 6.43 -11.32 -0.55
N PRO A 124 7.51 -11.35 -1.36
CA PRO A 124 8.87 -11.16 -0.83
C PRO A 124 9.13 -9.79 -0.21
N VAL A 125 8.43 -8.74 -0.68
CA VAL A 125 8.53 -7.40 -0.11
C VAL A 125 7.82 -7.37 1.24
N PHE A 126 6.59 -7.88 1.29
CA PHE A 126 5.81 -7.97 2.51
C PHE A 126 6.53 -8.77 3.61
N ALA A 127 7.10 -9.92 3.26
CA ALA A 127 7.88 -10.73 4.20
C ALA A 127 9.07 -9.96 4.81
N ARG A 128 9.76 -9.13 4.01
CA ARG A 128 10.86 -8.29 4.51
C ARG A 128 10.37 -7.21 5.46
N LEU A 129 9.19 -6.63 5.21
CA LEU A 129 8.57 -5.66 6.12
C LEU A 129 8.20 -6.30 7.46
N LEU A 130 7.64 -7.51 7.44
CA LEU A 130 7.34 -8.25 8.67
C LEU A 130 8.60 -8.48 9.51
N LEU A 131 9.72 -8.82 8.89
CA LEU A 131 11.00 -9.04 9.60
C LEU A 131 11.57 -7.78 10.25
N CYS A 132 11.02 -6.59 9.98
CA CYS A 132 11.38 -5.36 10.66
C CYS A 132 10.60 -5.16 11.99
N LEU A 133 9.61 -5.99 12.28
CA LEU A 133 8.77 -5.87 13.48
C LEU A 133 9.32 -6.70 14.65
N PRO A 134 8.98 -6.34 15.90
CA PRO A 134 9.16 -7.21 17.05
C PRO A 134 8.41 -8.54 16.89
N GLN A 135 8.96 -9.62 17.45
CA GLN A 135 8.42 -10.99 17.31
C GLN A 135 6.91 -11.09 17.59
N GLN A 136 6.41 -10.42 18.63
CA GLN A 136 4.98 -10.44 18.96
C GLN A 136 4.11 -9.85 17.85
N GLN A 137 4.54 -8.73 17.25
CA GLN A 137 3.82 -8.11 16.13
C GLN A 137 3.90 -8.97 14.87
N ILE A 138 5.04 -9.64 14.62
CA ILE A 138 5.15 -10.62 13.53
C ILE A 138 4.08 -11.71 13.67
N CYS A 139 3.93 -12.28 14.87
CA CYS A 139 2.93 -13.32 15.11
C CYS A 139 1.50 -12.81 14.85
N THR A 140 1.17 -11.60 15.30
CA THR A 140 -0.14 -10.97 15.05
C THR A 140 -0.39 -10.78 13.55
N GLU A 141 0.58 -10.20 12.83
CA GLU A 141 0.45 -9.97 11.38
C GLU A 141 0.35 -11.27 10.58
N LEU A 142 1.11 -12.32 10.96
CA LEU A 142 1.00 -13.64 10.36
C LEU A 142 -0.35 -14.31 10.65
N GLN A 143 -0.91 -14.13 11.85
CA GLN A 143 -2.25 -14.63 12.16
C GLN A 143 -3.31 -13.96 11.29
N MET A 144 -3.26 -12.63 11.16
CA MET A 144 -4.18 -11.89 10.29
C MET A 144 -4.03 -12.27 8.83
N LEU A 145 -2.79 -12.49 8.35
CA LEU A 145 -2.55 -13.05 7.02
C LEU A 145 -3.19 -14.44 6.86
N ALA A 146 -3.01 -15.33 7.84
CA ALA A 146 -3.59 -16.68 7.79
C ALA A 146 -5.12 -16.64 7.77
N GLU A 147 -5.74 -15.76 8.57
CA GLU A 147 -7.18 -15.51 8.55
C GLU A 147 -7.64 -14.98 7.20
N HIS A 148 -6.95 -13.98 6.65
CA HIS A 148 -7.23 -13.43 5.33
C HIS A 148 -7.15 -14.47 4.22
N LEU A 149 -6.19 -15.39 4.28
CA LEU A 149 -6.04 -16.48 3.32
C LEU A 149 -7.15 -17.52 3.44
N ARG A 150 -7.64 -17.83 4.66
CA ARG A 150 -8.74 -18.78 4.89
C ARG A 150 -10.09 -18.26 4.42
N MET A 151 -10.29 -16.95 4.48
CA MET A 151 -11.49 -16.30 3.96
C MET A 151 -11.42 -16.27 2.43
N ASP A 152 -11.55 -17.40 1.75
CA ASP A 152 -11.69 -17.38 0.30
C ASP A 152 -13.02 -16.72 -0.08
N PRO A 153 -13.02 -15.75 -1.01
CA PRO A 153 -14.26 -15.12 -1.46
C PRO A 153 -15.08 -16.03 -2.41
N ASN A 154 -14.85 -17.35 -2.43
CA ASN A 154 -15.58 -18.29 -3.27
C ASN A 154 -15.83 -19.64 -2.55
N PRO A 155 -17.08 -20.16 -2.54
CA PRO A 155 -17.35 -21.58 -2.30
C PRO A 155 -16.89 -22.47 -3.47
#